data_AF-A0A350XQH3-F1
#
_entry.id   AF-A0A350XQH3-F1
#
_cell.length_a   1.000
_cell.length_b   1.000
_cell.length_c   1.000
_cell.angle_alpha   90.00
_cell.angle_beta   90.00
_cell.angle_gamma   90.00
#
_symmetry.space_group_name_H-M   'P 1'
#
loop_
_entity.id
_entity.type
_entity.pdbx_description
1 polymer ?
#
loop_
_entity_poly.entity_id
_entity_poly.type
_entity_poly.pdbx_seq_one_letter_code
_entity_poly.pdbx_strand_id
1 'polypeptide(L)'
;MFVDGAGVHAADTATGDRVWDQPFADTRTQAAVVGDVVVVLGGRQLTGLDVATGRPMWNASVDLEIPYAVLAAGDVAVAAAEDGVVAVVADTGVVLWELNRGVAEPPVIVDDSILLAHSDDHRTIALYLVRPVE
;
A
#
# COMPACT_ATOMS: atom_id res chain seq x y z
N MET A 1 2.15 -0.57 -14.75
CA MET A 1 0.98 -0.93 -13.94
C MET A 1 0.15 0.31 -13.68
N PHE A 2 -1.17 0.18 -13.64
CA PHE A 2 -2.06 1.25 -13.19
C PHE A 2 -3.27 0.65 -12.45
N VAL A 3 -3.92 1.48 -11.64
CA VAL A 3 -5.12 1.14 -10.88
C VAL A 3 -6.26 2.03 -11.36
N ASP A 4 -7.45 1.47 -11.52
CA ASP A 4 -8.67 2.21 -11.79
C ASP A 4 -9.86 1.65 -10.99
N GLY A 5 -11.08 2.12 -11.28
CA GLY A 5 -12.28 1.69 -10.56
C GLY A 5 -12.70 0.22 -10.81
N ALA A 6 -12.06 -0.49 -11.75
CA ALA A 6 -12.29 -1.90 -12.04
C ALA A 6 -11.23 -2.82 -11.41
N GLY A 7 -10.04 -2.30 -11.06
CA GLY A 7 -9.02 -3.05 -10.35
C GLY A 7 -7.59 -2.65 -10.72
N VAL A 8 -6.70 -3.63 -10.73
CA VAL A 8 -5.27 -3.45 -11.03
C VAL A 8 -4.94 -4.08 -12.38
N HIS A 9 -4.19 -3.34 -13.18
CA HIS A 9 -3.90 -3.67 -14.57
C HIS A 9 -2.40 -3.60 -14.84
N ALA A 10 -1.88 -4.64 -15.50
CA ALA A 10 -0.54 -4.59 -16.08
C ALA A 10 -0.61 -4.42 -17.59
N ALA A 11 0.30 -3.60 -18.10
CA ALA A 11 0.49 -3.37 -19.50
C ALA A 11 1.99 -3.46 -19.83
N ASP A 12 2.30 -3.95 -21.02
CA ASP A 12 3.62 -3.91 -21.60
C ASP A 12 4.06 -2.45 -21.74
N THR A 13 5.28 -2.12 -21.30
CA THR A 13 5.74 -0.73 -21.26
C THR A 13 6.10 -0.19 -22.63
N ALA A 14 6.40 -1.06 -23.61
CA ALA A 14 6.77 -0.65 -24.95
C ALA A 14 5.53 -0.46 -25.85
N THR A 15 4.54 -1.35 -25.74
CA THR A 15 3.36 -1.33 -26.61
C THR A 15 2.12 -0.76 -25.93
N GLY A 16 2.06 -0.77 -24.60
CA GLY A 16 0.84 -0.48 -23.84
C GLY A 16 -0.18 -1.62 -23.86
N ASP A 17 0.16 -2.77 -24.46
CA ASP A 17 -0.75 -3.91 -24.52
C ASP A 17 -0.94 -4.53 -23.15
N ARG A 18 -2.17 -4.93 -22.87
CA ARG A 18 -2.55 -5.50 -21.58
C ARG A 18 -1.96 -6.89 -21.39
N VAL A 19 -1.24 -7.07 -20.28
CA VAL A 19 -0.60 -8.35 -19.91
C VAL A 19 -1.54 -9.17 -19.03
N TRP A 20 -2.11 -8.55 -18.00
CA TRP A 20 -3.06 -9.18 -17.10
C TRP A 20 -3.99 -8.16 -16.45
N ASP A 21 -5.10 -8.66 -15.90
CA ASP A 21 -6.12 -7.92 -15.18
C ASP A 21 -6.46 -8.63 -13.87
N GLN A 22 -6.48 -7.88 -12.76
CA GLN A 22 -6.96 -8.37 -11.48
C GLN A 22 -8.09 -7.48 -10.97
N PRO A 23 -9.36 -7.94 -11.03
CA PRO A 23 -10.49 -7.13 -10.62
C PRO A 23 -10.57 -7.01 -9.09
N PHE A 24 -10.95 -5.83 -8.63
CA PHE A 24 -11.31 -5.56 -7.23
C PHE A 24 -12.73 -4.99 -7.18
N ALA A 25 -13.53 -5.44 -6.21
CA ALA A 25 -14.91 -4.99 -6.07
C ALA A 25 -15.00 -3.54 -5.55
N ASP A 26 -13.95 -3.07 -4.87
CA ASP A 26 -13.89 -1.71 -4.34
C ASP A 26 -13.34 -0.74 -5.40
N THR A 27 -14.10 0.33 -5.65
CA THR A 27 -13.72 1.40 -6.57
C THR A 27 -12.59 2.28 -6.04
N ARG A 28 -12.32 2.24 -4.73
CA ARG A 28 -11.22 2.96 -4.08
C ARG A 28 -10.10 1.98 -3.80
N THR A 29 -9.36 1.66 -4.84
CA THR A 29 -8.20 0.78 -4.75
C THR A 29 -6.92 1.61 -4.86
N GLN A 30 -5.95 1.32 -4.00
CA GLN A 30 -4.58 1.86 -4.08
C GLN A 30 -3.61 0.71 -4.22
N ALA A 31 -2.51 0.90 -4.96
CA ALA A 31 -1.50 -0.14 -5.10
C ALA A 31 -0.10 0.41 -5.25
N ALA A 32 0.88 -0.40 -4.84
CA ALA A 32 2.30 -0.19 -5.11
C ALA A 32 2.96 -1.49 -5.56
N VAL A 33 4.03 -1.37 -6.33
CA VAL A 33 4.92 -2.49 -6.64
C VAL A 33 6.08 -2.46 -5.65
N VAL A 34 6.32 -3.57 -4.96
CA VAL A 34 7.41 -3.79 -4.01
C VAL A 34 8.12 -5.09 -4.43
N GLY A 35 9.32 -4.96 -5.02
CA GLY A 35 10.00 -6.10 -5.62
C GLY A 35 9.15 -6.79 -6.69
N ASP A 36 8.91 -8.09 -6.51
CA ASP A 36 8.10 -8.92 -7.40
C ASP A 36 6.62 -9.01 -6.99
N VAL A 37 6.20 -8.19 -6.00
CA VAL A 37 4.83 -8.19 -5.48
C VAL A 37 4.13 -6.85 -5.74
N VAL A 38 2.87 -6.92 -6.08
CA VAL A 38 1.95 -5.79 -6.17
C VAL A 38 1.09 -5.82 -4.93
N VAL A 39 1.26 -4.85 -4.04
CA VAL A 39 0.43 -4.74 -2.85
C VAL A 39 -0.73 -3.80 -3.14
N VAL A 40 -1.93 -4.32 -2.93
CA VAL A 40 -3.18 -3.64 -3.22
C VAL A 40 -3.96 -3.46 -1.94
N LEU A 41 -4.38 -2.23 -1.64
CA LEU A 41 -5.37 -1.92 -0.61
C LEU A 41 -6.71 -1.64 -1.29
N GLY A 42 -7.69 -2.49 -1.07
CA GLY A 42 -9.07 -2.31 -1.51
C GLY A 42 -10.04 -2.64 -0.38
N GLY A 43 -10.86 -1.68 0.03
CA GLY A 43 -11.63 -1.78 1.27
C GLY A 43 -10.74 -2.06 2.48
N ARG A 44 -11.17 -2.98 3.35
CA ARG A 44 -10.45 -3.42 4.57
C ARG A 44 -9.50 -4.60 4.34
N GLN A 45 -8.93 -4.69 3.15
CA GLN A 45 -8.15 -5.85 2.73
C GLN A 45 -6.89 -5.42 1.98
N LEU A 46 -5.74 -5.88 2.48
CA LEU A 46 -4.50 -5.91 1.71
C LEU A 46 -4.38 -7.23 0.95
N THR A 47 -3.99 -7.15 -0.31
CA THR A 47 -3.74 -8.29 -1.18
C THR A 47 -2.38 -8.13 -1.85
N GLY A 48 -1.53 -9.14 -1.74
CA GLY A 48 -0.30 -9.23 -2.52
C GLY A 48 -0.53 -10.05 -3.79
N LEU A 49 -0.19 -9.49 -4.94
CA LEU A 49 -0.25 -10.17 -6.23
C LEU A 49 1.16 -10.39 -6.77
N ASP A 50 1.38 -11.53 -7.42
CA ASP A 50 2.58 -11.75 -8.23
C ASP A 50 2.63 -10.74 -9.38
N VAL A 51 3.71 -9.96 -9.50
CA VAL A 51 3.79 -8.85 -10.46
C VAL A 51 3.73 -9.32 -11.92
N ALA A 52 4.21 -10.52 -12.20
CA ALA A 52 4.29 -11.07 -13.56
C ALA A 52 2.94 -11.60 -14.04
N THR A 53 2.12 -12.13 -13.13
CA THR A 53 0.88 -12.86 -13.46
C THR A 53 -0.39 -12.21 -12.94
N GLY A 54 -0.30 -11.26 -12.01
CA GLY A 54 -1.43 -10.63 -11.33
C GLY A 54 -2.15 -11.54 -10.34
N ARG A 55 -1.63 -12.76 -10.08
CA ARG A 55 -2.31 -13.74 -9.23
C ARG A 55 -2.10 -13.44 -7.76
N PRO A 56 -3.14 -13.59 -6.92
CA PRO A 56 -3.02 -13.39 -5.48
C PRO A 56 -2.09 -14.43 -4.85
N MET A 57 -1.12 -13.93 -4.07
CA MET A 57 -0.16 -14.71 -3.29
C MET A 57 -0.58 -14.78 -1.82
N TRP A 58 -1.07 -13.68 -1.27
CA TRP A 58 -1.50 -13.57 0.13
C TRP A 58 -2.58 -12.50 0.29
N ASN A 59 -3.26 -12.55 1.45
CA ASN A 59 -4.28 -11.59 1.87
C ASN A 59 -4.14 -11.31 3.37
N ALA A 60 -4.21 -10.05 3.78
CA ALA A 60 -4.24 -9.61 5.17
C ALA A 60 -5.42 -8.64 5.42
N SER A 61 -6.34 -9.00 6.31
CA SER A 61 -7.42 -8.10 6.71
C SER A 61 -6.85 -6.98 7.57
N VAL A 62 -7.25 -5.74 7.28
CA VAL A 62 -6.76 -4.53 7.95
C VAL A 62 -7.93 -3.66 8.37
N ASP A 63 -7.80 -2.93 9.47
CA ASP A 63 -8.81 -1.97 9.91
C ASP A 63 -8.55 -0.59 9.29
N LEU A 64 -8.57 -0.54 7.95
CA LEU A 64 -8.39 0.66 7.14
C LEU A 64 -9.60 0.82 6.20
N GLU A 65 -10.36 1.90 6.36
CA GLU A 65 -11.64 2.08 5.66
C GLU A 65 -11.53 2.88 4.37
N ILE A 66 -10.76 3.98 4.38
CA ILE A 66 -10.69 4.91 3.24
C ILE A 66 -9.24 5.02 2.77
N PRO A 67 -8.83 4.22 1.76
CA PRO A 67 -7.44 4.18 1.33
C PRO A 67 -7.00 5.48 0.64
N TYR A 68 -5.82 5.95 1.00
CA TYR A 68 -5.15 7.10 0.40
C TYR A 68 -4.00 6.71 -0.50
N ALA A 69 -3.13 5.82 0.00
CA ALA A 69 -1.94 5.40 -0.72
C ALA A 69 -1.47 4.02 -0.24
N VAL A 70 -0.79 3.33 -1.14
CA VAL A 70 0.13 2.25 -0.79
C VAL A 70 1.51 2.66 -1.31
N LEU A 71 2.56 2.49 -0.50
CA LEU A 71 3.91 2.94 -0.83
C LEU A 71 4.93 1.82 -0.59
N ALA A 72 6.01 1.82 -1.37
CA ALA A 72 7.09 0.85 -1.31
C ALA A 72 8.29 1.40 -0.52
N ALA A 73 8.62 0.80 0.63
CA ALA A 73 9.77 1.13 1.47
C ALA A 73 10.69 -0.10 1.60
N GLY A 74 11.62 -0.28 0.68
CA GLY A 74 12.44 -1.50 0.62
C GLY A 74 11.59 -2.73 0.27
N ASP A 75 11.55 -3.72 1.16
CA ASP A 75 10.72 -4.93 1.10
C ASP A 75 9.36 -4.78 1.82
N VAL A 76 9.09 -3.59 2.36
CA VAL A 76 7.86 -3.28 3.09
C VAL A 76 6.90 -2.47 2.24
N ALA A 77 5.62 -2.86 2.29
CA ALA A 77 4.53 -2.05 1.79
C ALA A 77 3.87 -1.28 2.94
N VAL A 78 3.65 0.01 2.75
CA VAL A 78 2.98 0.90 3.70
C VAL A 78 1.64 1.31 3.13
N ALA A 79 0.57 0.86 3.76
CA ALA A 79 -0.79 1.17 3.38
C ALA A 79 -1.34 2.26 4.32
N ALA A 80 -1.75 3.39 3.75
CA ALA A 80 -2.26 4.53 4.50
C ALA A 80 -3.71 4.83 4.11
N ALA A 81 -4.51 5.10 5.12
CA ALA A 81 -5.93 5.44 5.01
C ALA A 81 -6.29 6.56 5.99
N GLU A 82 -7.52 7.04 5.91
CA GLU A 82 -8.06 8.09 6.79
C GLU A 82 -7.99 7.74 8.28
N ASP A 83 -8.12 6.47 8.61
CA ASP A 83 -8.24 5.92 9.96
C ASP A 83 -6.95 5.31 10.50
N GLY A 84 -5.95 5.07 9.64
CA GLY A 84 -4.71 4.45 10.08
C GLY A 84 -3.65 4.23 9.03
N VAL A 85 -2.56 3.61 9.48
CA VAL A 85 -1.45 3.16 8.63
C VAL A 85 -1.03 1.76 9.06
N VAL A 86 -0.86 0.87 8.08
CA VAL A 86 -0.38 -0.49 8.29
C VAL A 86 0.86 -0.72 7.44
N ALA A 87 1.89 -1.32 8.02
CA ALA A 87 3.05 -1.79 7.27
C ALA A 87 3.12 -3.31 7.26
N VAL A 88 3.38 -3.87 6.09
CA VAL A 88 3.48 -5.32 5.88
C VAL A 88 4.75 -5.68 5.12
N VAL A 89 5.31 -6.85 5.39
CA VAL A 89 6.31 -7.47 4.51
C VAL A 89 5.64 -7.80 3.19
N ALA A 90 6.11 -7.23 2.08
CA ALA A 90 5.42 -7.33 0.80
C ALA A 90 5.32 -8.77 0.27
N ASP A 91 6.32 -9.61 0.54
CA ASP A 91 6.32 -10.99 0.05
C ASP A 91 5.31 -11.91 0.76
N THR A 92 4.96 -11.59 2.01
CA THR A 92 4.20 -12.50 2.87
C THR A 92 2.89 -11.92 3.39
N GLY A 93 2.73 -10.59 3.33
CA GLY A 93 1.61 -9.88 3.95
C GLY A 93 1.67 -9.85 5.48
N VAL A 94 2.78 -10.28 6.09
CA VAL A 94 2.95 -10.23 7.55
C VAL A 94 2.96 -8.77 8.01
N VAL A 95 2.02 -8.42 8.87
CA VAL A 95 1.95 -7.11 9.50
C VAL A 95 3.14 -6.92 10.44
N LEU A 96 3.93 -5.88 10.16
CA LEU A 96 5.07 -5.48 10.99
C LEU A 96 4.61 -4.56 12.13
N TRP A 97 3.73 -3.61 11.80
CA TRP A 97 3.16 -2.67 12.75
C TRP A 97 1.89 -2.02 12.18
N GLU A 98 1.09 -1.48 13.10
CA GLU A 98 -0.14 -0.75 12.80
C GLU A 98 -0.18 0.52 13.62
N LEU A 99 -0.66 1.59 13.01
CA LEU A 99 -0.99 2.85 13.65
C LEU A 99 -2.47 3.10 13.44
N ASN A 100 -3.27 2.87 14.49
CA ASN A 100 -4.73 3.08 14.49
C ASN A 100 -5.07 4.55 14.73
N ARG A 101 -4.43 5.43 13.98
CA ARG A 101 -4.70 6.86 13.93
C ARG A 101 -4.47 7.35 12.52
N GLY A 102 -5.44 8.12 12.02
CA GLY A 102 -5.34 8.80 10.75
C GLY A 102 -4.09 9.67 10.63
N VAL A 103 -3.51 9.66 9.44
CA VAL A 103 -2.48 10.62 9.04
C VAL A 103 -3.13 11.76 8.28
N ALA A 104 -2.68 12.98 8.53
CA ALA A 104 -3.23 14.17 7.87
C ALA A 104 -2.75 14.28 6.42
N GLU A 105 -1.57 13.72 6.14
CA GLU A 105 -0.92 13.75 4.84
C GLU A 105 -0.48 12.35 4.45
N PRO A 106 -0.40 12.03 3.14
CA PRO A 106 0.19 10.78 2.68
C PRO A 106 1.59 10.56 3.27
N PRO A 107 1.96 9.31 3.62
CA PRO A 107 3.32 9.02 4.08
C PRO A 107 4.35 9.44 3.04
N VAL A 108 5.54 9.84 3.51
CA VAL A 108 6.68 10.11 2.64
C VAL A 108 7.82 9.18 3.01
N ILE A 109 8.46 8.59 2.01
CA ILE A 109 9.63 7.73 2.21
C ILE A 109 10.88 8.58 1.99
N VAL A 110 11.76 8.58 2.99
CA VAL A 110 13.07 9.24 2.94
C VAL A 110 14.12 8.23 3.35
N ASP A 111 15.03 7.93 2.43
CA ASP A 111 15.98 6.81 2.55
C ASP A 111 15.22 5.50 2.88
N ASP A 112 15.49 4.90 4.03
CA ASP A 112 14.83 3.68 4.52
C ASP A 112 13.83 3.96 5.65
N SER A 113 13.28 5.18 5.68
CA SER A 113 12.42 5.65 6.76
C SER A 113 11.11 6.19 6.22
N ILE A 114 10.02 5.82 6.89
CA ILE A 114 8.67 6.28 6.54
C ILE A 114 8.31 7.43 7.47
N LEU A 115 8.23 8.65 6.93
CA LEU A 115 7.73 9.82 7.63
C LEU A 115 6.21 9.83 7.56
N LEU A 116 5.58 9.71 8.71
CA LEU A 116 4.16 9.94 8.91
C LEU A 116 3.96 11.36 9.45
N ALA A 117 3.00 12.10 8.91
CA ALA A 117 2.60 13.37 9.47
C ALA A 117 1.20 13.22 10.09
N HIS A 118 1.17 13.28 11.41
CA HIS A 118 -0.07 13.38 12.17
C HIS A 118 -0.21 14.81 12.67
N SER A 119 -1.38 15.43 12.50
CA SER A 119 -1.70 16.75 13.04
C SER A 119 -2.82 16.64 14.05
N ASP A 120 -2.49 16.80 15.32
CA ASP A 120 -3.47 17.18 16.35
C ASP A 120 -3.54 18.72 16.41
N ASP A 121 -4.75 19.25 16.25
CA ASP A 121 -5.14 20.65 16.50
C ASP A 121 -4.17 21.73 15.95
N HIS A 122 -3.70 21.55 14.70
CA HIS A 122 -2.92 22.52 13.91
C HIS A 122 -1.52 22.89 14.42
N ARG A 123 -0.90 22.14 15.36
CA ARG A 123 0.38 22.59 15.95
C ARG A 123 1.50 21.57 16.08
N THR A 124 1.24 20.28 15.89
CA THR A 124 2.28 19.26 16.10
C THR A 124 2.28 18.29 14.93
N ILE A 125 3.43 18.16 14.26
CA ILE A 125 3.71 17.06 13.33
C ILE A 125 4.55 16.06 14.09
N ALA A 126 4.01 14.88 14.39
CA ALA A 126 4.80 13.78 14.94
C ALA A 126 5.44 13.00 13.78
N LEU A 127 6.75 13.13 13.62
CA LEU A 127 7.52 12.34 12.64
C LEU A 127 7.94 11.02 13.30
N TYR A 128 7.35 9.93 12.84
CA TYR A 128 7.83 8.59 13.19
C TYR A 128 8.90 8.20 12.18
N LEU A 129 10.02 7.68 12.65
CA LEU A 129 11.03 7.05 11.81
C LEU A 129 10.90 5.55 12.03
N VAL A 130 10.22 4.86 11.12
CA VAL A 130 10.08 3.40 11.21
C VAL A 130 11.06 2.78 10.24
N ARG A 131 12.03 2.04 10.76
CA ARG A 131 12.94 1.22 9.95
C ARG A 131 12.31 -0.16 9.77
N PRO A 132 12.24 -0.69 8.54
CA PRO A 132 11.97 -2.12 8.37
C PRO A 132 13.06 -2.91 9.10
N VAL A 133 12.65 -3.97 9.79
CA VAL A 133 13.55 -4.79 10.61
C VAL A 133 14.56 -5.49 9.69
N GLU A 134 15.86 -5.48 10.06
CA GLU A 134 16.94 -6.21 9.36
C GLU A 134 16.68 -7.71 9.24
#